data_AF-X1EKZ6-F1
#
_entry.id   AF-X1EKZ6-F1
#
_cell.length_a   1.000
_cell.length_b   1.000
_cell.length_c   1.000
_cell.angle_alpha   90.00
_cell.angle_beta   90.00
_cell.angle_gamma   90.00
#
_symmetry.space_group_name_H-M   'P 1'
#
loop_
_entity.id
_entity.type
_entity.pdbx_description
1 polymer ?
#
loop_
_entity_poly.entity_id
_entity_poly.type
_entity_poly.pdbx_seq_one_letter_code
_entity_poly.pdbx_strand_id
1 'polypeptide(L)'
;MEVYRIKGWREHFETAKTLEYNRCQRITFTNRLNNIQRKRLLKSKDGPGFLAVWFSVCQYHSSQSKPRNGYLTENGEPEGMPLTTADIADLVGLPPTLVKGALERLSEPDIGWMEKIPVEVGVPGDQPETAVASQSSSLSTPLHSTLKSSLEEKP
;
A
#
# COMPACT_ATOMS: atom_id res chain seq x y z
N MET A 1 -10.51 13.34 6.47
CA MET A 1 -10.16 12.79 5.14
C MET A 1 -10.68 11.36 5.09
N GLU A 2 -10.77 10.70 3.94
CA GLU A 2 -11.08 9.26 3.86
C GLU A 2 -9.91 8.54 3.18
N VAL A 3 -9.61 7.34 3.64
CA VAL A 3 -8.67 6.43 2.97
C VAL A 3 -9.42 5.22 2.47
N TYR A 4 -9.13 4.80 1.24
CA TYR A 4 -9.63 3.54 0.70
C TYR A 4 -8.80 2.38 1.23
N ARG A 5 -9.47 1.30 1.64
CA ARG A 5 -8.82 0.06 2.07
C ARG A 5 -9.38 -1.14 1.32
N ILE A 6 -8.50 -2.03 0.89
CA ILE A 6 -8.85 -3.34 0.36
C ILE A 6 -9.31 -4.23 1.52
N LYS A 7 -10.57 -4.67 1.47
CA LYS A 7 -11.17 -5.45 2.54
C LYS A 7 -10.58 -6.87 2.56
N GLY A 8 -10.17 -7.32 3.73
CA GLY A 8 -9.69 -8.69 3.93
C GLY A 8 -8.42 -9.02 3.15
N TRP A 9 -7.50 -8.06 3.00
CA TRP A 9 -6.28 -8.26 2.20
C TRP A 9 -5.52 -9.53 2.59
N ARG A 10 -5.28 -9.70 3.89
CA ARG A 10 -4.50 -10.83 4.42
C ARG A 10 -5.17 -12.16 4.12
N GLU A 11 -6.49 -12.23 4.22
CA GLU A 11 -7.27 -13.44 4.03
C GLU A 11 -7.37 -13.84 2.55
N HIS A 12 -7.34 -12.86 1.66
CA HIS A 12 -7.59 -13.06 0.23
C HIS A 12 -6.33 -13.15 -0.63
N PHE A 13 -5.25 -12.47 -0.26
CA PHE A 13 -4.06 -12.31 -1.09
C PHE A 13 -2.77 -12.77 -0.43
N GLU A 14 -2.71 -12.78 0.92
CA GLU A 14 -1.54 -13.28 1.63
C GLU A 14 -1.62 -14.79 1.87
N THR A 15 -0.52 -15.47 1.64
CA THR A 15 -0.28 -16.88 1.96
C THR A 15 0.87 -16.96 2.98
N ALA A 16 1.08 -18.13 3.58
CA ALA A 16 2.26 -18.34 4.43
C ALA A 16 3.57 -17.91 3.73
N LYS A 17 3.66 -18.13 2.40
CA LYS A 17 4.85 -17.80 1.62
C LYS A 17 4.99 -16.31 1.31
N THR A 18 3.91 -15.62 0.93
CA THR A 18 3.99 -14.16 0.67
C THR A 18 4.28 -13.36 1.94
N LEU A 19 3.88 -13.91 3.09
CA LEU A 19 4.23 -13.42 4.43
C LEU A 19 5.70 -13.61 4.81
N GLU A 20 6.54 -14.24 3.98
CA GLU A 20 8.00 -14.28 4.16
C GLU A 20 8.73 -13.14 3.42
N TYR A 21 8.17 -12.63 2.31
CA TYR A 21 8.83 -11.59 1.48
C TYR A 21 8.50 -10.15 1.88
N ASN A 22 9.50 -9.30 2.11
CA ASN A 22 9.28 -7.88 2.40
C ASN A 22 8.51 -7.16 1.28
N ARG A 23 8.85 -7.44 0.02
CA ARG A 23 8.09 -6.99 -1.15
C ARG A 23 7.56 -8.18 -1.93
N CYS A 24 6.29 -8.14 -2.31
CA CYS A 24 5.71 -9.19 -3.12
C CYS A 24 5.92 -8.88 -4.61
N GLN A 25 6.43 -9.84 -5.38
CA GLN A 25 6.56 -9.71 -6.84
C GLN A 25 5.40 -10.35 -7.59
N ARG A 26 4.54 -11.11 -6.89
CA ARG A 26 3.46 -11.90 -7.50
C ARG A 26 2.25 -11.92 -6.58
N ILE A 27 1.12 -11.45 -7.10
CA ILE A 27 -0.17 -11.58 -6.43
C ILE A 27 -0.96 -12.75 -7.03
N THR A 28 -1.72 -13.47 -6.20
CA THR A 28 -2.61 -14.54 -6.65
C THR A 28 -4.05 -14.06 -6.56
N PHE A 29 -4.81 -14.24 -7.64
CA PHE A 29 -6.25 -14.00 -7.65
C PHE A 29 -7.02 -15.31 -7.62
N THR A 30 -8.18 -15.30 -6.95
CA THR A 30 -9.08 -16.45 -6.98
C THR A 30 -9.62 -16.69 -8.39
N ASN A 31 -9.67 -17.95 -8.81
CA ASN A 31 -10.30 -18.39 -10.06
C ASN A 31 -11.81 -18.68 -9.90
N ARG A 32 -12.42 -18.32 -8.75
CA ARG A 32 -13.85 -18.51 -8.49
C ARG A 32 -14.69 -17.48 -9.25
N LEU A 33 -14.93 -17.76 -10.53
CA LEU A 33 -15.70 -16.89 -11.43
C LEU A 33 -17.21 -16.85 -11.12
N ASN A 34 -17.69 -17.77 -10.27
CA ASN A 34 -19.09 -17.82 -9.84
C ASN A 34 -19.46 -16.78 -8.77
N ASN A 35 -18.49 -15.99 -8.29
CA ASN A 35 -18.69 -14.92 -7.33
C ASN A 35 -19.74 -13.88 -7.83
N ILE A 36 -20.77 -13.64 -7.02
CA ILE A 36 -21.91 -12.76 -7.40
C ILE A 36 -21.49 -11.30 -7.49
N GLN A 37 -20.59 -10.84 -6.61
CA GLN A 37 -20.06 -9.48 -6.60
C GLN A 37 -19.33 -9.19 -7.91
N ARG A 38 -18.47 -10.10 -8.37
CA ARG A 38 -17.81 -9.98 -9.69
C ARG A 38 -18.83 -9.86 -10.83
N LYS A 39 -19.88 -10.69 -10.82
CA LYS A 39 -20.95 -10.63 -11.84
C LYS A 39 -21.70 -9.29 -11.81
N ARG A 40 -21.96 -8.74 -10.61
CA ARG A 40 -22.58 -7.42 -10.44
C ARG A 40 -21.68 -6.30 -10.94
N LEU A 41 -20.39 -6.35 -10.63
CA LEU A 41 -19.40 -5.38 -11.09
C LEU A 41 -19.40 -5.31 -12.63
N LEU A 42 -19.26 -6.47 -13.28
CA LEU A 42 -19.19 -6.59 -14.73
C LEU A 42 -20.46 -6.17 -15.47
N LYS A 43 -21.62 -6.15 -14.81
CA LYS A 43 -22.88 -5.65 -15.38
C LYS A 43 -23.02 -4.12 -15.31
N SER A 44 -22.12 -3.44 -14.59
CA SER A 44 -22.09 -1.97 -14.55
C SER A 44 -21.65 -1.42 -15.91
N LYS A 45 -22.05 -0.19 -16.24
CA LYS A 45 -21.74 0.47 -17.54
C LYS A 45 -20.25 0.35 -17.92
N ASP A 46 -19.36 0.61 -16.96
CA ASP A 46 -17.90 0.53 -17.13
C ASP A 46 -17.28 -0.69 -16.41
N GLY A 47 -18.08 -1.75 -16.19
CA GLY A 47 -17.72 -2.90 -15.36
C GLY A 47 -16.37 -3.56 -15.68
N PRO A 48 -16.03 -3.82 -16.96
CA PRO A 48 -14.71 -4.32 -17.33
C PRO A 48 -13.57 -3.37 -16.95
N GLY A 49 -13.77 -2.05 -17.10
CA GLY A 49 -12.81 -1.04 -16.70
C GLY A 49 -12.62 -0.98 -15.19
N PHE A 50 -13.70 -1.12 -14.41
CA PHE A 50 -13.61 -1.20 -12.95
C PHE A 50 -12.88 -2.45 -12.48
N LEU A 51 -13.05 -3.57 -13.18
CA LEU A 51 -12.29 -4.78 -12.89
C LEU A 51 -10.80 -4.61 -13.21
N ALA A 52 -10.46 -3.88 -14.28
CA ALA A 52 -9.07 -3.54 -14.57
C ALA A 52 -8.45 -2.67 -13.46
N VAL A 53 -9.16 -1.64 -12.99
CA VAL A 53 -8.73 -0.82 -11.84
C VAL A 53 -8.51 -1.69 -10.60
N TRP A 54 -9.42 -2.61 -10.29
CA TRP A 54 -9.28 -3.53 -9.16
C TRP A 54 -7.98 -4.33 -9.21
N PHE A 55 -7.66 -4.91 -10.37
CA PHE A 55 -6.42 -5.66 -10.55
C PHE A 55 -5.18 -4.77 -10.37
N SER A 56 -5.16 -3.58 -10.99
CA SER A 56 -4.03 -2.67 -10.89
C SER A 56 -3.82 -2.13 -9.47
N VAL A 57 -4.90 -1.82 -8.75
CA VAL A 57 -4.85 -1.41 -7.33
C VAL A 57 -4.29 -2.52 -6.45
N CYS A 58 -4.75 -3.77 -6.62
CA CYS A 58 -4.23 -4.90 -5.87
C CYS A 58 -2.74 -5.15 -6.19
N GLN A 59 -2.35 -5.02 -7.46
CA GLN A 59 -0.96 -5.17 -7.88
C GLN A 59 -0.07 -4.08 -7.25
N TYR A 60 -0.50 -2.82 -7.31
CA TYR A 60 0.19 -1.71 -6.65
C TYR A 60 0.37 -1.98 -5.16
N HIS A 61 -0.72 -2.29 -4.43
CA HIS A 61 -0.65 -2.55 -2.99
C HIS A 61 0.26 -3.75 -2.67
N SER A 62 0.23 -4.82 -3.48
CA SER A 62 1.13 -5.97 -3.27
C SER A 62 2.62 -5.62 -3.38
N SER A 63 2.97 -4.57 -4.13
CA SER A 63 4.36 -4.14 -4.33
C SER A 63 4.93 -3.39 -3.11
N GLN A 64 4.07 -2.96 -2.19
CA GLN A 64 4.46 -2.26 -0.98
C GLN A 64 5.21 -3.19 -0.01
N SER A 65 6.05 -2.57 0.82
CA SER A 65 6.73 -3.25 1.92
C SER A 65 5.70 -3.78 2.93
N LYS A 66 6.09 -4.78 3.73
CA LYS A 66 5.26 -5.19 4.87
C LYS A 66 5.28 -4.16 6.00
N PRO A 67 4.26 -4.15 6.87
CA PRO A 67 2.97 -4.85 6.71
C PRO A 67 2.12 -4.38 5.52
N ARG A 68 1.29 -5.27 4.97
CA ARG A 68 0.37 -4.95 3.86
C ARG A 68 -1.04 -5.16 4.38
N ASN A 69 -1.64 -4.09 4.88
CA ASN A 69 -2.91 -4.15 5.60
C ASN A 69 -4.12 -3.72 4.73
N GLY A 70 -3.89 -3.56 3.43
CA GLY A 70 -4.90 -3.17 2.44
C GLY A 70 -5.06 -1.66 2.26
N TYR A 71 -4.39 -0.81 3.04
CA TYR A 71 -4.61 0.64 2.97
C TYR A 71 -3.98 1.23 1.71
N LEU A 72 -4.75 2.07 1.00
CA LEU A 72 -4.24 2.86 -0.12
C LEU A 72 -3.62 4.15 0.41
N THR A 73 -2.50 3.98 1.10
CA THR A 73 -1.60 5.03 1.57
C THR A 73 -0.25 4.89 0.85
N GLU A 74 0.62 5.88 0.98
CA GLU A 74 1.95 5.86 0.37
C GLU A 74 2.78 4.60 0.73
N ASN A 75 2.55 4.03 1.92
CA ASN A 75 3.32 2.91 2.47
C ASN A 75 2.50 1.64 2.74
N GLY A 76 1.17 1.68 2.61
CA GLY A 76 0.28 0.53 2.83
C GLY A 76 -0.23 0.36 4.26
N GLU A 77 0.13 1.29 5.15
CA GLU A 77 -0.25 1.33 6.56
C GLU A 77 -1.37 2.33 6.86
N PRO A 78 -2.14 2.13 7.96
CA PRO A 78 -3.21 3.05 8.35
C PRO A 78 -2.72 4.47 8.67
N GLU A 79 -1.52 4.59 9.23
CA GLU A 79 -0.92 5.88 9.61
C GLU A 79 -0.19 6.58 8.45
N GLY A 80 -0.04 5.89 7.31
CA GLY A 80 0.59 6.47 6.13
C GLY A 80 -0.27 7.57 5.50
N MET A 81 0.36 8.45 4.71
CA MET A 81 -0.37 9.50 4.01
C MET A 81 -1.41 8.90 3.04
N PRO A 82 -2.72 9.19 3.20
CA PRO A 82 -3.75 8.66 2.31
C PRO A 82 -3.57 9.14 0.87
N LEU A 83 -3.64 8.21 -0.08
CA LEU A 83 -3.57 8.52 -1.50
C LEU A 83 -4.90 9.11 -1.97
N THR A 84 -4.82 10.21 -2.72
CA THR A 84 -5.97 10.74 -3.42
C THR A 84 -6.32 9.86 -4.63
N THR A 85 -7.52 10.03 -5.19
CA THR A 85 -7.89 9.38 -6.44
C THR A 85 -6.94 9.70 -7.60
N ALA A 86 -6.37 10.91 -7.63
CA ALA A 86 -5.39 11.30 -8.64
C ALA A 86 -4.07 10.52 -8.45
N ASP A 87 -3.56 10.46 -7.22
CA ASP A 87 -2.34 9.70 -6.92
C ASP A 87 -2.51 8.21 -7.29
N ILE A 88 -3.65 7.61 -6.94
CA ILE A 88 -3.96 6.22 -7.29
C ILE A 88 -3.99 6.07 -8.82
N ALA A 89 -4.61 7.01 -9.54
CA ALA A 89 -4.70 6.97 -11.00
C ALA A 89 -3.33 7.01 -11.68
N ASP A 90 -2.43 7.86 -11.19
CA ASP A 90 -1.05 7.94 -11.70
C ASP A 90 -0.27 6.66 -11.40
N LEU A 91 -0.39 6.12 -10.18
CA LEU A 91 0.29 4.89 -9.77
C LEU A 91 -0.15 3.65 -10.55
N VAL A 92 -1.44 3.56 -10.89
CA VAL A 92 -2.00 2.42 -11.64
C VAL A 92 -2.03 2.65 -13.16
N GLY A 93 -1.71 3.85 -13.63
CA GLY A 93 -1.65 4.21 -15.05
C GLY A 93 -3.02 4.19 -15.75
N LEU A 94 -4.09 4.61 -15.08
CA LEU A 94 -5.46 4.60 -15.62
C LEU A 94 -6.13 5.97 -15.50
N PRO A 95 -7.16 6.30 -16.32
CA PRO A 95 -7.82 7.59 -16.27
C PRO A 95 -8.43 7.91 -14.88
N PRO A 96 -8.22 9.12 -14.32
CA PRO A 96 -8.73 9.47 -12.99
C PRO A 96 -10.25 9.32 -12.84
N THR A 97 -11.02 9.59 -13.89
CA THR A 97 -12.48 9.41 -13.90
C THR A 97 -12.88 7.93 -13.77
N LEU A 98 -12.16 7.04 -14.45
CA LEU A 98 -12.38 5.60 -14.36
C LEU A 98 -12.00 5.08 -12.97
N VAL A 99 -10.87 5.52 -12.42
CA VAL A 99 -10.40 5.14 -11.09
C VAL A 99 -11.38 5.63 -10.03
N LYS A 100 -11.86 6.89 -10.12
CA LYS A 100 -12.88 7.41 -9.22
C LYS A 100 -14.13 6.54 -9.20
N GLY A 101 -14.71 6.27 -10.38
CA GLY A 101 -15.92 5.45 -10.49
C GLY A 101 -15.72 4.02 -10.00
N ALA A 102 -14.53 3.45 -10.25
CA ALA A 102 -14.18 2.12 -9.75
C ALA A 102 -14.09 2.09 -8.22
N LEU A 103 -13.38 3.04 -7.59
CA LEU A 103 -13.24 3.11 -6.13
C LEU A 103 -14.60 3.26 -5.43
N GLU A 104 -15.48 4.09 -5.99
CA GLU A 104 -16.86 4.23 -5.51
C GLU A 104 -17.62 2.90 -5.64
N ARG A 105 -17.67 2.31 -6.84
CA ARG A 105 -18.40 1.06 -7.11
C ARG A 105 -17.87 -0.14 -6.32
N LEU A 106 -16.56 -0.25 -6.16
CA LEU A 106 -15.91 -1.34 -5.40
C LEU A 106 -16.19 -1.26 -3.89
N SER A 107 -16.51 -0.05 -3.40
CA SER A 107 -16.85 0.21 -2.00
C SER A 107 -18.36 0.08 -1.70
N GLU A 108 -19.20 -0.03 -2.72
CA GLU A 108 -20.64 -0.22 -2.52
C GLU A 108 -20.94 -1.58 -1.84
N PRO A 109 -21.92 -1.66 -0.92
CA PRO A 109 -22.15 -2.88 -0.12
C PRO A 109 -22.44 -4.15 -0.92
N ASP A 110 -22.99 -4.04 -2.13
CA ASP A 110 -23.31 -5.20 -2.99
C ASP A 110 -22.07 -5.78 -3.71
N ILE A 111 -20.96 -5.03 -3.75
CA ILE A 111 -19.63 -5.47 -4.19
C ILE A 111 -18.72 -5.70 -2.97
N GLY A 112 -18.52 -4.66 -2.15
CA GLY A 112 -17.88 -4.75 -0.83
C GLY A 112 -16.45 -5.27 -0.86
N TRP A 113 -15.70 -5.02 -1.93
CA TRP A 113 -14.28 -5.40 -2.04
C TRP A 113 -13.36 -4.35 -1.40
N MET A 114 -13.84 -3.12 -1.29
CA MET A 114 -13.16 -2.02 -0.64
C MET A 114 -14.03 -1.39 0.45
N GLU A 115 -13.40 -0.65 1.34
CA GLU A 115 -14.05 0.16 2.36
C GLU A 115 -13.42 1.56 2.41
N LYS A 116 -14.24 2.54 2.79
CA LYS A 116 -13.79 3.91 3.07
C LYS A 116 -13.63 4.05 4.56
N ILE A 117 -12.41 4.33 5.01
CA ILE A 117 -12.08 4.53 6.42
C ILE A 117 -11.94 6.04 6.66
N PRO A 118 -12.70 6.63 7.60
CA PRO A 118 -12.50 8.02 7.98
C PRO A 118 -11.13 8.17 8.67
N VAL A 119 -10.36 9.15 8.21
CA VAL A 119 -9.07 9.56 8.79
C VAL A 119 -9.29 10.88 9.50
N GLU A 120 -9.13 10.85 10.82
CA GLU A 120 -9.04 12.05 11.64
C GLU A 120 -7.65 12.66 11.41
N VAL A 121 -7.61 13.78 10.68
CA VAL A 121 -6.38 14.55 10.55
C VAL A 121 -6.22 15.26 11.89
N GLY A 122 -5.33 14.75 12.74
CA GLY A 122 -4.88 15.50 13.90
C GLY A 122 -4.31 16.82 13.39
N VAL A 123 -5.01 17.92 13.64
CA VAL A 123 -4.41 19.25 13.54
C VAL A 123 -3.18 19.19 14.44
N PRO A 124 -1.97 19.54 13.97
CA PRO A 124 -0.84 19.69 14.87
C PRO A 124 -1.24 20.77 15.86
N GLY A 125 -1.60 20.38 17.08
CA GLY A 125 -1.84 21.33 18.14
C GLY A 125 -0.56 22.13 18.32
N ASP A 126 -0.69 23.46 18.33
CA ASP A 126 0.34 24.37 18.80
C ASP A 126 0.85 23.86 20.15
N GLN A 127 1.95 23.11 20.13
CA GLN A 127 2.72 22.89 21.34
C GLN A 127 3.55 24.15 21.55
N PRO A 128 3.45 24.82 22.72
CA PRO A 128 4.37 25.89 23.02
C PRO A 128 5.77 25.28 23.09
N GLU A 129 6.69 25.82 22.28
CA GLU A 129 8.12 25.59 22.38
C GLU A 129 8.55 25.73 23.83
N THR A 130 8.78 24.59 24.49
CA THR A 130 9.51 24.59 25.75
C THR A 130 10.97 24.39 25.38
N ALA A 131 11.65 25.51 25.17
CA ALA A 131 13.10 25.55 25.08
C ALA A 131 13.70 24.97 26.36
N VAL A 132 14.37 23.82 26.25
CA VAL A 132 15.33 23.38 27.27
C VAL A 132 16.68 23.23 26.59
N ALA A 133 17.58 24.14 26.97
CA ALA A 133 18.94 24.20 26.51
C ALA A 133 19.74 22.95 26.92
N SER A 134 20.51 22.46 25.94
CA SER A 134 21.89 21.98 26.03
C SER A 134 22.35 21.24 27.28
N GLN A 135 22.63 19.93 27.12
CA GLN A 135 23.93 19.39 27.56
C GLN A 135 24.48 18.42 26.51
N SER A 136 25.64 18.82 26.00
CA SER A 136 26.58 18.06 25.19
C SER A 136 27.15 16.86 25.95
N SER A 137 27.13 15.68 25.34
CA SER A 137 28.11 14.63 25.62
C SER A 137 28.52 13.96 24.30
N SER A 138 29.73 14.31 23.88
CA SER A 138 30.49 13.70 22.80
C SER A 138 30.67 12.20 23.02
N LEU A 139 30.28 11.37 22.06
CA LEU A 139 30.78 10.01 21.91
C LEU A 139 31.31 9.83 20.49
N SER A 140 32.63 9.92 20.40
CA SER A 140 33.46 9.58 19.25
C SER A 140 33.23 8.14 18.82
N THR A 141 32.90 7.93 17.55
CA THR A 141 33.14 6.64 16.88
C THR A 141 34.46 6.70 16.12
N PRO A 142 35.45 5.84 16.43
CA PRO A 142 36.65 5.74 15.64
C PRO A 142 36.37 5.06 14.29
N LEU A 143 36.81 5.71 13.22
CA LEU A 143 37.07 5.10 11.92
C LEU A 143 38.11 3.99 12.10
N HIS A 144 37.74 2.73 11.87
CA HIS A 144 38.72 1.71 11.53
C HIS A 144 38.73 1.46 10.02
N SER A 145 39.67 2.16 9.40
CA SER A 145 40.39 1.71 8.21
C SER A 145 41.07 0.36 8.52
N THR A 146 40.94 -0.61 7.62
CA THR A 146 42.01 -1.57 7.39
C THR A 146 42.05 -1.93 5.91
N LEU A 147 43.16 -1.50 5.30
CA LEU A 147 43.59 -1.80 3.94
C LEU A 147 44.70 -2.87 4.02
N LYS A 148 44.83 -3.64 2.93
CA LYS A 148 45.89 -4.63 2.59
C LYS A 148 45.75 -6.02 3.22
N SER A 149 46.20 -7.13 2.63
CA SER A 149 46.52 -7.61 1.28
C SER A 149 47.15 -8.98 1.51
N SER A 150 46.90 -9.99 0.66
CA SER A 150 47.83 -11.07 0.25
C SER A 150 46.99 -12.04 -0.61
N LEU A 151 47.24 -12.15 -1.92
CA LEU A 151 48.21 -13.05 -2.53
C LEU A 151 48.08 -14.47 -1.98
N GLU A 152 47.56 -15.38 -2.81
CA GLU A 152 48.25 -16.64 -3.10
C GLU A 152 47.65 -17.30 -4.35
N GLU A 153 48.54 -17.51 -5.33
CA GLU A 153 48.34 -18.30 -6.56
C GLU A 153 48.48 -19.80 -6.27
N LYS A 154 47.66 -20.59 -7.00
CA LYS A 154 47.94 -21.91 -7.58
C LYS A 154 48.23 -23.12 -6.67
N PRO A 155 47.92 -24.35 -7.12
CA PRO A 155 48.52 -25.01 -8.30
C PRO A 155 47.75 -24.89 -9.62
#